data_AF-A0A959BRQ0-F1
#
_entry.id   AF-A0A959BRQ0-F1
#
_cell.length_a   1.000
_cell.length_b   1.000
_cell.length_c   1.000
_cell.angle_alpha   90.00
_cell.angle_beta   90.00
_cell.angle_gamma   90.00
#
_symmetry.space_group_name_H-M   'P 1'
#
loop_
_entity.id
_entity.type
_entity.pdbx_description
1 polymer ?
#
loop_
_entity_poly.entity_id
_entity_poly.type
_entity_poly.pdbx_seq_one_letter_code
_entity_poly.pdbx_strand_id
1 'polypeptide(L)'
;MRNSLFVLCLFTLALGGCSGSTDSNGEDGASLEDSTTVSAENEATRPAMLSRKNRVPFEKELEQGPLRFQLSSPNVPDENTLVITASGLETRNDTFQVAVAGRVTGAQLADLDKDGYPEVYAFARSSGSDSTAYVYAFSSYRNRSYGPVGVSELAAQKEMAEGFNGHDRFFFKDGVLMRSFPIYQAGKPTGQWRVITYSLRQGEASFILEPISSEVVDGE
;
A
#
# COMPACT_ATOMS: atom_id res chain seq x y z
N MET A 1 30.64 -30.12 12.59
CA MET A 1 31.84 -29.31 12.26
C MET A 1 31.70 -28.79 10.84
N ARG A 2 31.44 -27.50 10.68
CA ARG A 2 31.56 -26.74 9.43
C ARG A 2 31.57 -25.26 9.81
N ASN A 3 32.76 -24.67 9.72
CA ASN A 3 33.05 -23.26 9.96
C ASN A 3 32.26 -22.38 9.00
N SER A 4 31.74 -21.26 9.50
CA SER A 4 31.50 -20.10 8.64
C SER A 4 31.99 -18.83 9.34
N LEU A 5 32.82 -18.13 8.61
CA LEU A 5 33.72 -17.05 8.98
C LEU A 5 32.92 -15.73 9.06
N PHE A 6 32.91 -15.09 10.23
CA PHE A 6 32.39 -13.73 10.41
C PHE A 6 33.41 -12.73 9.82
N VAL A 7 33.01 -11.97 8.81
CA VAL A 7 33.77 -10.81 8.32
C VAL A 7 33.04 -9.54 8.76
N LEU A 8 33.64 -8.86 9.72
CA LEU A 8 33.21 -7.61 10.31
C LEU A 8 33.84 -6.44 9.51
N CYS A 9 33.07 -5.79 8.65
CA CYS A 9 33.51 -4.55 7.98
C CYS A 9 33.25 -3.34 8.90
N LEU A 10 34.33 -2.82 9.46
CA LEU A 10 34.39 -1.60 10.27
C LEU A 10 34.44 -0.39 9.34
N PHE A 11 33.37 0.42 9.27
CA PHE A 11 33.35 1.67 8.51
C PHE A 11 33.74 2.83 9.44
N THR A 12 34.91 3.42 9.20
CA THR A 12 35.41 4.61 9.92
C THR A 12 34.86 5.89 9.29
N LEU A 13 34.14 6.70 10.09
CA LEU A 13 33.72 8.06 9.75
C LEU A 13 34.84 9.06 10.11
N ALA A 14 35.24 9.91 9.17
CA ALA A 14 36.13 11.05 9.41
C ALA A 14 35.29 12.34 9.54
N LEU A 15 35.49 13.07 10.65
CA LEU A 15 34.98 14.42 10.88
C LEU A 15 36.10 15.43 10.62
N GLY A 16 35.81 16.46 9.83
CA GLY A 16 36.51 17.75 9.80
C GLY A 16 35.45 18.82 9.55
N GLY A 17 35.47 20.04 10.10
CA GLY A 17 36.48 20.81 10.80
C GLY A 17 36.19 22.29 10.48
N CYS A 18 36.05 23.13 11.50
CA CYS A 18 35.55 24.53 11.47
C CYS A 18 36.50 25.57 10.84
N SER A 19 35.94 26.71 10.40
CA SER A 19 36.40 28.11 10.62
C SER A 19 35.57 29.05 9.71
N GLY A 20 35.24 30.30 10.01
CA GLY A 20 35.59 31.24 11.07
C GLY A 20 34.90 32.58 10.75
N SER A 21 34.66 33.36 11.80
CA SER A 21 34.11 34.73 11.88
C SER A 21 35.04 35.76 11.20
N THR A 22 34.82 37.07 11.07
CA THR A 22 34.08 38.17 11.74
C THR A 22 34.30 39.41 10.80
N ASP A 23 33.54 40.51 10.72
CA ASP A 23 33.53 41.67 11.64
C ASP A 23 32.77 42.86 10.98
N SER A 24 32.01 43.59 11.82
CA SER A 24 31.84 45.06 12.03
C SER A 24 31.80 46.07 10.83
N ASN A 25 31.19 47.26 10.88
CA ASN A 25 31.03 48.23 11.98
C ASN A 25 30.10 49.44 11.60
N GLY A 26 29.48 50.07 12.62
CA GLY A 26 29.09 51.49 12.75
C GLY A 26 27.89 52.06 11.96
N GLU A 27 27.15 53.09 12.41
CA GLU A 27 27.06 53.90 13.64
C GLU A 27 25.76 54.77 13.52
N ASP A 28 25.10 55.00 14.66
CA ASP A 28 24.30 56.16 15.12
C ASP A 28 23.24 56.91 14.26
N GLY A 29 22.07 57.11 14.88
CA GLY A 29 21.18 58.24 14.57
C GLY A 29 19.69 58.02 14.89
N ALA A 30 19.19 58.70 15.93
CA ALA A 30 17.87 58.55 16.54
C ALA A 30 16.64 58.96 15.70
N SER A 31 15.49 58.29 15.92
CA SER A 31 14.21 58.94 16.29
C SER A 31 13.11 57.88 16.55
N LEU A 32 12.30 58.15 17.57
CA LEU A 32 11.09 57.42 17.96
C LEU A 32 9.96 57.77 16.97
N GLU A 33 9.15 56.80 16.52
CA GLU A 33 7.66 56.73 16.47
C GLU A 33 7.30 55.32 15.95
N ASP A 34 6.73 54.46 16.79
CA ASP A 34 5.32 54.05 16.87
C ASP A 34 4.81 53.11 15.75
N SER A 35 4.35 51.95 16.21
CA SER A 35 3.39 50.98 15.64
C SER A 35 3.26 50.84 14.12
N THR A 36 3.61 49.66 13.59
CA THR A 36 2.66 48.66 13.05
C THR A 36 3.47 47.55 12.39
N THR A 37 3.34 46.33 12.93
CA THR A 37 4.00 45.11 12.46
C THR A 37 3.61 44.76 11.03
N VAL A 38 4.60 44.66 10.15
CA VAL A 38 4.51 44.10 8.81
C VAL A 38 5.23 42.77 8.79
N SER A 39 4.55 41.70 8.39
CA SER A 39 5.16 40.50 7.78
C SER A 39 4.01 39.66 7.23
N ALA A 40 3.66 39.69 5.94
CA ALA A 40 4.45 39.21 4.81
C ALA A 40 5.06 37.81 5.08
N GLU A 41 4.21 36.82 5.31
CA GLU A 41 4.59 35.41 5.35
C GLU A 41 4.28 34.71 4.02
N ASN A 42 5.31 34.67 3.18
CA ASN A 42 5.77 33.55 2.36
C ASN A 42 4.71 32.51 1.91
N GLU A 43 4.21 32.69 0.69
CA GLU A 43 3.32 31.77 -0.04
C GLU A 43 4.08 30.54 -0.59
N ALA A 44 4.80 29.80 0.27
CA ALA A 44 5.47 28.54 -0.10
C ALA A 44 5.00 27.33 0.74
N THR A 45 4.14 27.53 1.74
CA THR A 45 3.71 26.47 2.67
C THR A 45 2.28 25.97 2.43
N ARG A 46 1.51 26.60 1.53
CA ARG A 46 0.10 26.26 1.26
C ARG A 46 -0.16 24.89 0.58
N PRO A 47 0.77 24.24 -0.17
CA PRO A 47 0.47 22.90 -0.72
C PRO A 47 0.47 21.79 0.35
N ALA A 48 1.33 21.90 1.36
CA ALA A 48 1.53 20.83 2.35
C ALA A 48 0.45 20.78 3.44
N MET A 49 -0.15 21.92 3.79
CA MET A 49 -1.22 21.99 4.79
C MET A 49 -2.58 21.52 4.24
N LEU A 50 -2.89 21.80 2.97
CA LEU A 50 -4.15 21.35 2.35
C LEU A 50 -4.18 19.82 2.15
N SER A 51 -3.02 19.18 1.95
CA SER A 51 -2.89 17.72 1.82
C SER A 51 -3.14 16.96 3.15
N ARG A 52 -2.99 17.63 4.30
CA ARG A 52 -3.18 17.00 5.63
C ARG A 52 -4.65 16.93 6.08
N LYS A 53 -5.55 17.72 5.48
CA LYS A 53 -6.92 17.92 5.98
C LYS A 53 -7.93 16.82 5.59
N ASN A 54 -7.59 15.93 4.65
CA ASN A 54 -8.42 14.79 4.21
C ASN A 54 -7.75 13.42 4.41
N ARG A 55 -6.96 13.27 5.48
CA ARG A 55 -6.41 11.96 5.89
C ARG A 55 -7.44 11.26 6.76
N VAL A 56 -8.26 10.44 6.13
CA VAL A 56 -9.21 9.57 6.83
C VAL A 56 -8.51 8.22 7.02
N PRO A 57 -8.19 7.83 8.27
CA PRO A 57 -7.74 6.48 8.57
C PRO A 57 -8.75 5.47 8.04
N PHE A 58 -8.27 4.34 7.56
CA PHE A 58 -9.13 3.22 7.22
C PHE A 58 -9.31 2.35 8.45
N GLU A 59 -10.56 2.06 8.79
CA GLU A 59 -10.94 1.08 9.79
C GLU A 59 -12.08 0.23 9.22
N LYS A 60 -12.00 -1.08 9.39
CA LYS A 60 -13.03 -2.01 8.94
C LYS A 60 -13.05 -3.23 9.84
N GLU A 61 -14.25 -3.64 10.22
CA GLU A 61 -14.48 -4.95 10.84
C GLU A 61 -15.23 -5.84 9.85
N LEU A 62 -14.78 -7.09 9.76
CA LEU A 62 -15.37 -8.14 8.94
C LEU A 62 -15.64 -9.37 9.81
N GLU A 63 -16.75 -10.06 9.58
CA GLU A 63 -17.18 -11.19 10.40
C GLU A 63 -17.72 -12.34 9.55
N GLN A 64 -17.42 -13.58 9.95
CA GLN A 64 -18.04 -14.79 9.43
C GLN A 64 -18.21 -15.80 10.55
N GLY A 65 -19.46 -15.99 10.98
CA GLY A 65 -19.78 -16.82 12.13
C GLY A 65 -19.07 -16.31 13.40
N PRO A 66 -18.24 -17.12 14.07
CA PRO A 66 -17.51 -16.70 15.27
C PRO A 66 -16.25 -15.89 14.97
N LEU A 67 -15.80 -15.83 13.72
CA LEU A 67 -14.56 -15.15 13.33
C LEU A 67 -14.80 -13.66 13.18
N ARG A 68 -13.85 -12.85 13.68
CA ARG A 68 -13.80 -11.41 13.42
C ARG A 68 -12.42 -10.99 12.96
N PHE A 69 -12.38 -10.09 12.00
CA PHE A 69 -11.16 -9.50 11.45
C PHE A 69 -11.25 -7.99 11.56
N GLN A 70 -10.37 -7.39 12.35
CA GLN A 70 -10.26 -5.95 12.48
C GLN A 70 -9.10 -5.46 11.63
N LEU A 71 -9.40 -4.59 10.68
CA LEU A 71 -8.44 -3.99 9.77
C LEU A 71 -8.29 -2.51 10.11
N SER A 72 -7.06 -2.04 10.22
CA SER A 72 -6.77 -0.61 10.38
C SER A 72 -5.56 -0.18 9.56
N SER A 73 -5.66 1.02 8.98
CA SER A 73 -4.54 1.68 8.33
C SER A 73 -4.61 3.17 8.62
N PRO A 74 -3.50 3.81 9.03
CA PRO A 74 -3.48 5.25 9.23
C PRO A 74 -3.64 6.03 7.92
N ASN A 75 -3.49 5.37 6.76
CA ASN A 75 -3.63 5.97 5.43
C ASN A 75 -2.74 7.20 5.22
N VAL A 76 -1.49 7.07 5.68
CA VAL A 76 -0.42 8.06 5.51
C VAL A 76 0.22 7.92 4.13
N PRO A 77 0.93 8.94 3.61
CA PRO A 77 1.43 8.93 2.24
C PRO A 77 2.71 8.10 2.08
N ASP A 78 3.52 8.05 3.15
CA ASP A 78 4.82 7.41 3.19
C ASP A 78 4.79 6.37 4.32
N GLU A 79 5.42 5.22 4.10
CA GLU A 79 5.48 4.12 5.07
C GLU A 79 4.10 3.69 5.62
N ASN A 80 3.07 3.74 4.77
CA ASN A 80 1.73 3.33 5.17
C ASN A 80 1.70 1.83 5.51
N THR A 81 0.88 1.46 6.47
CA THR A 81 0.74 0.07 6.92
C THR A 81 -0.72 -0.34 6.99
N LEU A 82 -0.96 -1.63 6.85
CA LEU A 82 -2.23 -2.28 7.17
C LEU A 82 -1.99 -3.23 8.33
N VAL A 83 -2.76 -3.06 9.39
CA VAL A 83 -2.82 -3.98 10.53
C VAL A 83 -4.09 -4.79 10.41
N ILE A 84 -3.98 -6.11 10.53
CA ILE A 84 -5.09 -7.06 10.62
C ILE A 84 -4.96 -7.83 11.92
N THR A 85 -6.02 -7.83 12.71
CA THR A 85 -6.13 -8.67 13.91
C THR A 85 -7.28 -9.65 13.73
N ALA A 86 -6.97 -10.93 13.75
CA ALA A 86 -7.96 -11.99 13.69
C ALA A 86 -8.35 -12.46 15.10
N SER A 87 -9.63 -12.76 15.29
CA SER A 87 -10.16 -13.30 16.55
C SER A 87 -11.24 -14.36 16.30
N GLY A 88 -11.50 -15.20 17.30
CA GLY A 88 -12.44 -16.31 17.19
C GLY A 88 -11.84 -17.59 16.57
N LEU A 89 -10.51 -17.62 16.37
CA LEU A 89 -9.79 -18.80 15.87
C LEU A 89 -9.56 -19.81 16.99
N GLU A 90 -9.54 -21.10 16.64
CA GLU A 90 -9.48 -22.19 17.62
C GLU A 90 -8.11 -22.29 18.33
N THR A 91 -7.03 -22.00 17.62
CA THR A 91 -5.66 -22.22 18.14
C THR A 91 -4.93 -20.91 18.40
N ARG A 92 -4.95 -19.96 17.46
CA ARG A 92 -4.16 -18.73 17.55
C ARG A 92 -4.86 -17.54 16.90
N ASN A 93 -5.01 -16.48 17.68
CA ASN A 93 -5.48 -15.17 17.22
C ASN A 93 -4.25 -14.30 16.94
N ASP A 94 -3.96 -14.09 15.66
CA ASP A 94 -2.76 -13.36 15.22
C ASP A 94 -3.07 -11.93 14.79
N THR A 95 -2.08 -11.06 15.01
CA THR A 95 -2.02 -9.73 14.42
C THR A 95 -0.90 -9.70 13.39
N PHE A 96 -1.23 -9.26 12.18
CA PHE A 96 -0.28 -9.04 11.10
C PHE A 96 -0.20 -7.56 10.77
N GLN A 97 1.00 -7.07 10.53
CA GLN A 97 1.24 -5.72 10.02
C GLN A 97 2.03 -5.84 8.72
N VAL A 98 1.51 -5.24 7.66
CA VAL A 98 2.14 -5.23 6.34
C VAL A 98 2.31 -3.81 5.83
N ALA A 99 3.38 -3.55 5.09
CA ALA A 99 3.55 -2.28 4.37
C ALA A 99 2.56 -2.23 3.20
N VAL A 100 2.00 -1.03 2.95
CA VAL A 100 0.99 -0.80 1.91
C VAL A 100 1.49 0.22 0.90
N ALA A 101 1.41 -0.12 -0.38
CA ALA A 101 1.77 0.74 -1.50
C ALA A 101 0.63 1.72 -1.84
N GLY A 102 0.33 2.63 -0.91
CA GLY A 102 -0.70 3.66 -1.08
C GLY A 102 -1.77 3.64 -0.01
N ARG A 103 -2.96 4.13 -0.34
CA ARG A 103 -4.08 4.26 0.59
C ARG A 103 -4.94 3.00 0.57
N VAL A 104 -5.26 2.44 1.73
CA VAL A 104 -6.26 1.36 1.87
C VAL A 104 -7.65 1.95 1.63
N THR A 105 -8.39 1.35 0.71
CA THR A 105 -9.69 1.85 0.23
C THR A 105 -10.86 0.94 0.60
N GLY A 106 -10.60 -0.33 0.92
CA GLY A 106 -11.66 -1.29 1.22
C GLY A 106 -11.12 -2.62 1.68
N ALA A 107 -12.00 -3.46 2.22
CA ALA A 107 -11.71 -4.85 2.49
C ALA A 107 -12.99 -5.69 2.47
N GLN A 108 -12.86 -6.97 2.10
CA GLN A 108 -13.98 -7.89 1.97
C GLN A 108 -13.55 -9.34 2.30
N LEU A 109 -14.50 -10.13 2.80
CA LEU A 109 -14.35 -11.58 2.92
C LEU A 109 -14.76 -12.30 1.63
N ALA A 110 -14.05 -13.35 1.28
CA ALA A 110 -14.45 -14.32 0.28
C ALA A 110 -13.94 -15.72 0.64
N ASP A 111 -14.28 -16.70 -0.19
CA ASP A 111 -13.81 -18.08 -0.14
C ASP A 111 -13.49 -18.48 -1.60
N LEU A 112 -12.29 -18.09 -2.05
CA LEU A 112 -11.90 -18.21 -3.46
C LEU A 112 -11.51 -19.63 -3.85
N ASP A 113 -10.96 -20.43 -2.94
CA ASP A 113 -10.66 -21.84 -3.20
C ASP A 113 -11.82 -22.80 -2.87
N LYS A 114 -12.91 -22.27 -2.29
CA LYS A 114 -14.16 -22.98 -1.99
C LYS A 114 -13.99 -24.07 -0.96
N ASP A 115 -13.08 -23.87 -0.01
CA ASP A 115 -12.82 -24.82 1.07
C ASP A 115 -13.73 -24.62 2.30
N GLY A 116 -14.57 -23.57 2.28
CA GLY A 116 -15.52 -23.22 3.33
C GLY A 116 -14.93 -22.33 4.43
N TYR A 117 -13.64 -21.98 4.35
CA TYR A 117 -12.96 -21.10 5.28
C TYR A 117 -12.73 -19.73 4.63
N PRO A 118 -12.90 -18.62 5.38
CA PRO A 118 -12.82 -17.31 4.77
C PRO A 118 -11.38 -16.86 4.56
N GLU A 119 -11.19 -16.10 3.50
CA GLU A 119 -10.08 -15.19 3.30
C GLU A 119 -10.50 -13.73 3.42
N VAL A 120 -9.54 -12.87 3.73
CA VAL A 120 -9.67 -11.41 3.81
C VAL A 120 -8.87 -10.82 2.68
N TYR A 121 -9.52 -10.03 1.84
CA TYR A 121 -8.92 -9.25 0.77
C TYR A 121 -9.04 -7.77 1.10
N ALA A 122 -7.91 -7.11 1.34
CA ALA A 122 -7.82 -5.67 1.53
C ALA A 122 -7.27 -5.00 0.27
N PHE A 123 -7.88 -3.90 -0.13
CA PHE A 123 -7.55 -3.18 -1.36
C PHE A 123 -6.89 -1.86 -1.04
N ALA A 124 -5.84 -1.54 -1.80
CA ALA A 124 -5.19 -0.24 -1.73
C ALA A 124 -4.98 0.35 -3.12
N ARG A 125 -4.72 1.66 -3.16
CA ARG A 125 -4.48 2.39 -4.41
C ARG A 125 -3.37 3.42 -4.24
N SER A 126 -2.46 3.47 -5.22
CA SER A 126 -1.42 4.49 -5.26
C SER A 126 -2.03 5.88 -5.52
N SER A 127 -1.38 6.91 -4.98
CA SER A 127 -1.70 8.31 -5.28
C SER A 127 -1.00 8.85 -6.52
N GLY A 128 -0.25 7.99 -7.24
CA GLY A 128 0.43 8.34 -8.48
C GLY A 128 -0.55 8.57 -9.63
N SER A 129 -0.05 9.11 -10.73
CA SER A 129 -0.85 9.33 -11.95
C SER A 129 -1.29 8.04 -12.62
N ASP A 130 -0.55 6.95 -12.40
CA ASP A 130 -0.94 5.61 -12.82
C ASP A 130 -2.07 5.06 -11.95
N SER A 131 -2.15 5.50 -10.69
CA SER A 131 -3.20 5.14 -9.74
C SER A 131 -3.39 3.61 -9.64
N THR A 132 -2.27 2.90 -9.55
CA THR A 132 -2.21 1.43 -9.51
C THR A 132 -2.95 0.87 -8.30
N ALA A 133 -3.73 -0.19 -8.48
CA ALA A 133 -4.39 -0.92 -7.40
C ALA A 133 -3.53 -2.09 -6.89
N TYR A 134 -3.66 -2.35 -5.59
CA TYR A 134 -3.00 -3.44 -4.89
C TYR A 134 -4.03 -4.24 -4.09
N VAL A 135 -3.77 -5.53 -3.94
CA VAL A 135 -4.53 -6.41 -3.06
C VAL A 135 -3.58 -7.03 -2.03
N TYR A 136 -4.00 -7.05 -0.78
CA TYR A 136 -3.35 -7.72 0.33
C TYR A 136 -4.30 -8.79 0.82
N ALA A 137 -3.85 -10.04 0.80
CA ALA A 137 -4.69 -11.17 1.08
C ALA A 137 -4.17 -11.94 2.30
N PHE A 138 -5.10 -12.51 3.04
CA PHE A 138 -4.86 -13.35 4.20
C PHE A 138 -5.87 -14.48 4.18
N SER A 139 -5.48 -15.67 4.62
CA SER A 139 -6.34 -16.86 4.56
C SER A 139 -6.34 -17.60 5.89
N SER A 140 -7.48 -18.24 6.15
CA SER A 140 -7.72 -19.08 7.32
C SER A 140 -7.19 -20.48 7.10
N TYR A 141 -6.36 -20.95 8.02
CA TYR A 141 -5.95 -22.35 8.06
C TYR A 141 -7.00 -23.13 8.86
N ARG A 142 -8.15 -23.38 8.21
CA ARG A 142 -9.29 -24.13 8.77
C ARG A 142 -9.84 -23.57 10.08
N ASN A 143 -9.88 -22.24 10.22
CA ASN A 143 -10.29 -21.50 11.42
C ASN A 143 -9.45 -21.77 12.67
N ARG A 144 -8.28 -22.40 12.52
CA ARG A 144 -7.37 -22.66 13.64
C ARG A 144 -6.36 -21.54 13.82
N SER A 145 -5.85 -21.05 12.70
CA SER A 145 -4.93 -19.92 12.62
C SER A 145 -5.18 -19.14 11.33
N TYR A 146 -4.49 -18.03 11.16
CA TYR A 146 -4.63 -17.16 10.01
C TYR A 146 -3.25 -16.72 9.53
N GLY A 147 -3.09 -16.37 8.25
CA GLY A 147 -1.79 -15.90 7.77
C GLY A 147 -1.84 -15.21 6.42
N PRO A 148 -0.75 -14.51 6.05
CA PRO A 148 -0.67 -13.81 4.79
C PRO A 148 -0.69 -14.79 3.61
N VAL A 149 -1.30 -14.32 2.52
CA VAL A 149 -1.34 -14.99 1.22
C VAL A 149 -0.35 -14.27 0.30
N GLY A 150 0.51 -15.03 -0.38
CA GLY A 150 1.38 -14.46 -1.39
C GLY A 150 0.57 -13.99 -2.60
N VAL A 151 0.85 -12.81 -3.15
CA VAL A 151 0.14 -12.30 -4.34
C VAL A 151 1.09 -12.37 -5.53
N SER A 152 0.68 -13.08 -6.58
CA SER A 152 1.48 -13.18 -7.80
C SER A 152 1.57 -11.81 -8.49
N GLU A 153 2.78 -11.40 -8.83
CA GLU A 153 3.00 -10.14 -9.53
C GLU A 153 2.43 -10.22 -10.95
N LEU A 154 1.59 -9.24 -11.33
CA LEU A 154 1.05 -9.19 -12.68
C LEU A 154 2.16 -9.08 -13.73
N ALA A 155 3.22 -8.30 -13.45
CA ALA A 155 4.33 -8.10 -14.37
C ALA A 155 5.06 -9.41 -14.75
N ALA A 156 5.01 -10.44 -13.90
CA ALA A 156 5.56 -11.76 -14.19
C ALA A 156 4.71 -12.55 -15.22
N GLN A 157 3.45 -12.13 -15.44
CA GLN A 157 2.50 -12.76 -16.35
C GLN A 157 2.45 -12.00 -17.67
N LYS A 158 3.48 -12.17 -18.50
CA LYS A 158 3.71 -11.37 -19.73
C LYS A 158 2.47 -11.19 -20.60
N GLU A 159 1.77 -12.29 -20.87
CA GLU A 159 0.56 -12.25 -21.71
C GLU A 159 -0.56 -11.49 -21.04
N MET A 160 -0.83 -11.72 -19.75
CA MET A 160 -1.91 -11.05 -19.02
C MET A 160 -1.59 -9.59 -18.70
N ALA A 161 -0.32 -9.21 -18.59
CA ALA A 161 0.13 -7.85 -18.30
C ALA A 161 0.29 -6.96 -19.54
N GLU A 162 0.11 -7.50 -20.74
CA GLU A 162 0.25 -6.73 -21.97
C GLU A 162 -0.67 -5.49 -21.98
N GLY A 163 -0.09 -4.34 -22.32
CA GLY A 163 -0.78 -3.05 -22.36
C GLY A 163 -1.11 -2.46 -20.98
N PHE A 164 -0.69 -3.08 -19.88
CA PHE A 164 -0.88 -2.55 -18.53
C PHE A 164 -0.12 -1.22 -18.34
N ASN A 165 -0.82 -0.20 -17.85
CA ASN A 165 -0.23 1.10 -17.50
C ASN A 165 -0.97 1.75 -16.31
N GLY A 166 -1.25 0.93 -15.28
CA GLY A 166 -2.04 1.33 -14.13
C GLY A 166 -3.53 1.45 -14.43
N HIS A 167 -4.21 2.31 -13.67
CA HIS A 167 -5.65 2.59 -13.71
C HIS A 167 -6.50 1.35 -13.47
N ASP A 168 -5.91 0.34 -12.84
CA ASP A 168 -6.54 -0.91 -12.59
C ASP A 168 -7.41 -0.86 -11.34
N ARG A 169 -8.31 -1.83 -11.22
CA ARG A 169 -9.17 -2.01 -10.06
C ARG A 169 -9.37 -3.48 -9.79
N PHE A 170 -9.48 -3.82 -8.51
CA PHE A 170 -9.97 -5.12 -8.07
C PHE A 170 -11.46 -5.04 -7.77
N PHE A 171 -12.20 -6.09 -8.07
CA PHE A 171 -13.62 -6.21 -7.75
C PHE A 171 -14.02 -7.67 -7.67
N PHE A 172 -15.08 -7.95 -6.92
CA PHE A 172 -15.68 -9.28 -6.90
C PHE A 172 -16.83 -9.36 -7.89
N LYS A 173 -16.92 -10.46 -8.62
CA LYS A 173 -18.04 -10.81 -9.48
C LYS A 173 -18.29 -12.31 -9.37
N ASP A 174 -19.54 -12.70 -9.12
CA ASP A 174 -19.97 -14.10 -9.03
C ASP A 174 -19.10 -14.98 -8.11
N GLY A 175 -18.68 -14.40 -6.97
CA GLY A 175 -17.86 -15.09 -5.97
C GLY A 175 -16.38 -15.20 -6.32
N VAL A 176 -15.92 -14.53 -7.38
CA VAL A 176 -14.52 -14.56 -7.83
C VAL A 176 -13.90 -13.17 -7.77
N LEU A 177 -12.63 -13.10 -7.36
CA LEU A 177 -11.86 -11.87 -7.40
C LEU A 177 -11.35 -11.63 -8.83
N MET A 178 -11.62 -10.44 -9.35
CA MET A 178 -11.18 -10.01 -10.66
C MET A 178 -10.36 -8.72 -10.55
N ARG A 179 -9.48 -8.50 -11.53
CA ARG A 179 -8.78 -7.24 -11.76
C ARG A 179 -9.06 -6.76 -13.17
N SER A 180 -9.41 -5.49 -13.35
CA SER A 180 -9.55 -4.90 -14.69
C SER A 180 -8.67 -3.68 -14.87
N PHE A 181 -8.15 -3.46 -16.08
CA PHE A 181 -7.42 -2.24 -16.44
C PHE A 181 -7.60 -1.86 -17.91
N PRO A 182 -7.51 -0.58 -18.27
CA PRO A 182 -7.55 -0.15 -19.67
C PRO A 182 -6.27 -0.57 -20.39
N ILE A 183 -6.40 -1.08 -21.61
CA ILE A 183 -5.26 -1.53 -22.43
C ILE A 183 -4.68 -0.33 -23.16
N TYR A 184 -3.37 -0.11 -22.98
CA TYR A 184 -2.63 0.95 -23.67
C TYR A 184 -1.77 0.40 -24.81
N GLN A 185 -1.71 1.16 -25.91
CA GLN A 185 -0.79 0.94 -27.01
C GLN A 185 -0.13 2.27 -27.40
N ALA A 186 1.20 2.27 -27.53
CA ALA A 186 1.99 3.48 -27.79
C ALA A 186 1.64 4.65 -26.84
N GLY A 187 1.39 4.34 -25.56
CA GLY A 187 1.06 5.32 -24.52
C GLY A 187 -0.37 5.86 -24.53
N LYS A 188 -1.26 5.35 -25.40
CA LYS A 188 -2.66 5.79 -25.49
C LYS A 188 -3.63 4.66 -25.16
N PRO A 189 -4.76 4.94 -24.49
CA PRO A 189 -5.79 3.93 -24.26
C PRO A 189 -6.40 3.50 -25.59
N THR A 190 -6.59 2.20 -25.76
CA THR A 190 -7.18 1.60 -26.97
C THR A 190 -8.70 1.67 -27.00
N GLY A 191 -9.33 1.99 -25.86
CA GLY A 191 -10.77 1.85 -25.65
C GLY A 191 -11.17 0.45 -25.16
N GLN A 192 -10.24 -0.51 -25.19
CA GLN A 192 -10.46 -1.86 -24.67
C GLN A 192 -9.93 -1.99 -23.24
N TRP A 193 -10.49 -2.96 -22.53
CA TRP A 193 -10.13 -3.31 -21.16
C TRP A 193 -9.67 -4.75 -21.10
N ARG A 194 -8.69 -5.01 -20.24
CA ARG A 194 -8.35 -6.36 -19.84
C ARG A 194 -9.01 -6.67 -18.52
N VAL A 195 -9.58 -7.85 -18.41
CA VAL A 195 -10.13 -8.39 -17.16
C VAL A 195 -9.39 -9.69 -16.85
N ILE A 196 -8.88 -9.81 -15.64
CA ILE A 196 -8.11 -10.95 -15.14
C ILE A 196 -8.86 -11.57 -13.98
N THR A 197 -9.03 -12.89 -14.03
CA THR A 197 -9.65 -13.66 -12.97
C THR A 197 -8.57 -14.25 -12.07
N TYR A 198 -8.77 -14.19 -10.76
CA TYR A 198 -7.85 -14.75 -9.77
C TYR A 198 -8.44 -15.98 -9.08
N SER A 199 -7.56 -16.90 -8.67
CA SER A 199 -7.86 -18.02 -7.79
C SER A 199 -6.88 -18.04 -6.63
N LEU A 200 -7.28 -18.61 -5.51
CA LEU A 200 -6.38 -18.99 -4.44
C LEU A 200 -5.89 -20.43 -4.69
N ARG A 201 -4.58 -20.67 -4.52
CA ARG A 201 -3.99 -22.01 -4.56
C ARG A 201 -3.07 -22.24 -3.38
N GLN A 202 -2.95 -23.50 -2.96
CA GLN A 202 -1.97 -23.90 -1.96
C GLN A 202 -0.55 -23.83 -2.55
N GLY A 203 0.31 -22.99 -1.98
CA GLY A 203 1.76 -22.98 -2.23
C GLY A 203 2.52 -23.85 -1.22
N GLU A 204 3.86 -23.85 -1.33
CA GLU A 204 4.73 -24.69 -0.49
C GLU A 204 4.66 -24.33 1.00
N ALA A 205 4.53 -23.04 1.33
CA ALA A 205 4.55 -22.54 2.71
C ALA A 205 3.30 -21.74 3.10
N SER A 206 2.58 -21.19 2.12
CA SER A 206 1.36 -20.40 2.31
C SER A 206 0.46 -20.57 1.09
N PHE A 207 -0.77 -20.07 1.18
CA PHE A 207 -1.56 -19.86 -0.03
C PHE A 207 -0.95 -18.79 -0.93
N ILE A 208 -1.28 -18.86 -2.22
CA ILE A 208 -0.89 -17.93 -3.28
C ILE A 208 -2.16 -17.51 -4.03
N LEU A 209 -2.38 -16.20 -4.11
CA LEU A 209 -3.37 -15.58 -4.98
C LEU A 209 -2.74 -15.41 -6.37
N GLU A 210 -3.33 -16.04 -7.37
CA GLU A 210 -2.76 -16.12 -8.71
C GLU A 210 -3.79 -15.78 -9.79
N PRO A 211 -3.36 -15.12 -10.87
CA PRO A 211 -4.21 -14.93 -12.02
C PRO A 211 -4.31 -16.24 -12.82
N ILE A 212 -5.52 -16.66 -13.15
CA ILE A 212 -5.80 -17.94 -13.81
C ILE A 212 -6.29 -17.78 -15.26
N SER A 213 -6.86 -16.63 -15.59
CA SER A 213 -7.32 -16.33 -16.94
C SER A 213 -7.37 -14.82 -17.16
N SER A 214 -7.35 -14.41 -18.42
CA SER A 214 -7.60 -13.02 -18.81
C SER A 214 -8.41 -12.97 -20.09
N GLU A 215 -9.27 -11.97 -20.20
CA GLU A 215 -10.06 -11.65 -21.40
C GLU A 215 -9.92 -10.17 -21.75
N VAL A 216 -10.09 -9.86 -23.04
CA VAL A 216 -10.19 -8.48 -23.52
C VAL A 216 -11.65 -8.20 -23.81
N VAL A 217 -12.15 -7.09 -23.26
CA VAL A 217 -13.51 -6.62 -23.45
C VAL A 217 -13.49 -5.19 -23.98
N ASP A 218 -14.49 -4.81 -24.76
CA ASP A 218 -14.63 -3.43 -25.20
C ASP A 218 -15.07 -2.55 -24.02
N GLY A 219 -14.55 -1.34 -23.94
CA GLY A 219 -15.00 -0.36 -22.94
C GLY A 219 -16.40 0.14 -23.27
N GLU A 220 -17.27 0.15 -22.27
CA GLU A 220 -18.57 0.86 -22.34
C GLU A 220 -18.36 2.38 -22.42
#